data_AF-G7NNI2-F1
#
_entry.id   AF-G7NNI2-F1
#
_cell.length_a   1.000
_cell.length_b   1.000
_cell.length_c   1.000
_cell.angle_alpha   90.00
_cell.angle_beta   90.00
_cell.angle_gamma   90.00
#
_symmetry.space_group_name_H-M   'P 1'
#
loop_
_entity.id
_entity.type
_entity.pdbx_description
1 polymer ?
#
loop_
_entity_poly.entity_id
_entity_poly.type
_entity_poly.pdbx_seq_one_letter_code
_entity_poly.pdbx_strand_id
1 'polypeptide(L)'
;CCFVLEQSLSVRALQEMLANTVEAGVESSQGGGHRTLLYGHAILLRHAHSRMYLSCLTTSRSMTDKLAFDVGLQEDAIGEACWWTTHPASKQRSEGEKVRVGDDIILVSVSSERYLHLSTASGELQVDASFMQTLWNMNPICSRCEEGFVTGGHVLRLFHGHMDECLTISPADSDDQRRLVYYEGGAVCTHARSLWRLEPLRISWSGSHLRWGQPLRVRHVTTGRYLALTEDQGLVVVDASKAHTKATSFCFRISKEKLDVAPKRDVEGMGPPEIKYGESLCFVQHVASGLWLTYAAPDPKALRLGVLKKKAMLHQEGHMDDALSLTRCQQEESQAARMIHSTNGLYNQFINTLRHCSSHYRSGPQDADTMVGVESELGQLGPGVGFLEVSRMERKVQEESERTRTGMGSQRREESEGMLSLVLNCIDRLNVYTTAAHFAEFAGEEAAESWKEIVNLLYELLASLIRGNRSNCALFSTNLDWLVSKLDRLEASSGILEVLYCVLIESPEVLNIIQENHIKSIISLLDKHGRNHKVLDVLCSLCVCNGVAVRSNQDLITENLLPGRELLLQTNLINYVT
;
A
#
# COMPACT_ATOMS: atom_id res chain seq x y z
N CYS A 1 11.85 -6.68 -4.24
CA CYS A 1 13.07 -7.14 -4.94
C CYS A 1 14.30 -6.26 -4.70
N CYS A 2 14.17 -4.93 -4.63
CA CYS A 2 15.34 -4.07 -4.38
C CYS A 2 15.71 -4.08 -2.89
N PHE A 3 16.95 -4.48 -2.59
CA PHE A 3 17.56 -4.39 -1.26
C PHE A 3 18.70 -3.36 -1.29
N VAL A 4 18.93 -2.73 -0.14
CA VAL A 4 20.03 -1.80 0.12
C VAL A 4 20.96 -2.45 1.13
N LEU A 5 22.26 -2.39 0.86
CA LEU A 5 23.30 -2.74 1.83
C LEU A 5 23.49 -1.56 2.76
N GLU A 6 23.02 -1.68 4.01
CA GLU A 6 23.12 -0.63 5.03
C GLU A 6 24.47 -0.68 5.74
N GLN A 7 24.91 -1.88 6.12
CA GLN A 7 26.15 -2.05 6.88
C GLN A 7 26.91 -3.32 6.48
N SER A 8 28.23 -3.25 6.60
CA SER A 8 29.14 -4.38 6.46
C SER A 8 30.21 -4.30 7.56
N LEU A 9 30.31 -5.37 8.34
CA LEU A 9 31.22 -5.48 9.49
C LEU A 9 31.94 -6.82 9.47
N SER A 10 33.12 -6.88 10.08
CA SER A 10 33.70 -8.18 10.43
C SER A 10 32.87 -8.82 11.54
N VAL A 11 32.86 -10.15 11.61
CA VAL A 11 32.08 -10.89 12.63
C VAL A 11 32.43 -10.44 14.06
N ARG A 12 33.71 -10.16 14.34
CA ARG A 12 34.13 -9.66 15.66
C ARG A 12 33.60 -8.27 15.97
N ALA A 13 33.62 -7.36 14.99
CA ALA A 13 33.08 -6.01 15.17
C ALA A 13 31.56 -6.03 15.35
N LEU A 14 30.87 -6.97 14.70
CA LEU A 14 29.44 -7.19 14.93
C LEU A 14 29.17 -7.66 16.36
N GLN A 15 29.92 -8.64 16.87
CA GLN A 15 29.77 -9.12 18.26
C GLN A 15 30.01 -7.99 19.28
N GLU A 16 31.01 -7.14 19.05
CA GLU A 16 31.28 -5.97 19.90
C GLU A 16 30.15 -4.93 19.83
N MET A 17 29.60 -4.66 18.65
CA MET A 17 28.45 -3.77 18.50
C MET A 17 27.24 -4.32 19.27
N LEU A 18 26.94 -5.61 19.10
CA LEU A 18 25.80 -6.26 19.75
C LEU A 18 25.92 -6.22 21.27
N ALA A 19 27.12 -6.45 21.82
CA ALA A 19 27.38 -6.32 23.26
C ALA A 19 27.12 -4.90 23.78
N ASN A 20 27.48 -3.87 23.02
CA ASN A 20 27.28 -2.47 23.42
C ASN A 20 25.81 -2.03 23.33
N THR A 21 25.01 -2.58 22.40
CA THR A 21 23.56 -2.31 22.33
C THR A 21 22.77 -2.81 23.55
N VAL A 22 23.30 -3.80 24.28
CA VAL A 22 22.66 -4.33 25.51
C VAL A 22 22.89 -3.39 26.70
N GLU A 23 23.99 -2.62 26.71
CA GLU A 23 24.36 -1.72 27.82
C GLU A 23 24.02 -0.24 27.57
N ALA A 24 23.82 0.17 26.32
CA ALA A 24 23.44 1.53 25.97
C ALA A 24 22.33 1.53 24.92
N GLY A 25 21.16 2.07 25.27
CA GLY A 25 20.05 2.36 24.34
C GLY A 25 20.34 3.51 23.38
N VAL A 26 21.54 3.52 22.78
CA VAL A 26 22.01 4.54 21.85
C VAL A 26 22.35 3.84 20.54
N GLU A 27 21.67 4.24 19.47
CA GLU A 27 22.01 3.89 18.09
C GLU A 27 23.47 4.28 17.83
N SER A 28 24.38 3.31 17.95
CA SER A 28 25.79 3.52 17.64
C SER A 28 25.96 3.45 16.12
N SER A 29 25.69 4.59 15.46
CA SER A 29 26.04 4.83 14.06
C SER A 29 27.57 4.93 13.92
N GLN A 30 28.28 3.83 14.17
CA GLN A 30 29.72 3.74 13.92
C GLN A 30 29.97 3.55 12.41
N GLY A 31 30.26 4.67 11.74
CA GLY A 31 31.13 4.71 10.57
C GLY A 31 30.43 4.89 9.22
N GLY A 32 29.87 6.09 9.00
CA GLY A 32 29.39 6.55 7.70
C GLY A 32 30.53 6.74 6.68
N GLY A 33 30.86 5.66 5.97
CA GLY A 33 31.82 5.67 4.86
C GLY A 33 31.61 4.47 3.93
N HIS A 34 32.05 4.58 2.69
CA HIS A 34 31.89 3.51 1.70
C HIS A 34 32.92 2.41 1.93
N ARG A 35 32.47 1.29 2.51
CA ARG A 35 33.31 0.10 2.72
C ARG A 35 33.17 -0.86 1.54
N THR A 36 34.26 -1.54 1.21
CA THR A 36 34.23 -2.64 0.23
C THR A 36 33.78 -3.91 0.95
N LEU A 37 32.82 -4.63 0.38
CA LEU A 37 32.40 -5.93 0.90
C LEU A 37 33.52 -6.96 0.68
N LEU A 38 33.89 -7.66 1.75
CA LEU A 38 34.86 -8.75 1.73
C LEU A 38 34.16 -10.06 2.10
N TYR A 39 34.62 -11.17 1.54
CA TYR A 39 34.23 -12.50 2.02
C TYR A 39 34.59 -12.63 3.52
N GLY A 40 33.64 -13.16 4.30
CA GLY A 40 33.72 -13.32 5.75
C GLY A 40 33.12 -12.17 6.55
N HIS A 41 32.67 -11.10 5.89
CA HIS A 41 31.92 -10.04 6.56
C HIS A 41 30.47 -10.44 6.81
N ALA A 42 29.91 -9.90 7.90
CA ALA A 42 28.48 -9.85 8.13
C ALA A 42 27.90 -8.61 7.41
N ILE A 43 26.76 -8.80 6.75
CA ILE A 43 26.02 -7.76 6.04
C ILE A 43 24.64 -7.58 6.62
N LEU A 44 24.16 -6.34 6.55
CA LEU A 44 22.80 -5.95 6.90
C LEU A 44 22.05 -5.53 5.65
N LEU A 45 20.99 -6.29 5.31
CA LEU A 45 20.16 -6.07 4.12
C LEU A 45 18.85 -5.40 4.53
N ARG A 46 18.54 -4.28 3.88
CA ARG A 46 17.28 -3.55 4.09
C ARG A 46 16.45 -3.51 2.83
N HIS A 47 15.17 -3.85 2.94
CA HIS A 47 14.25 -3.75 1.81
C HIS A 47 14.01 -2.27 1.46
N ALA A 48 14.32 -1.88 0.23
CA ALA A 48 14.36 -0.46 -0.17
C ALA A 48 13.01 0.25 -0.04
N HIS A 49 11.90 -0.49 -0.15
CA HIS A 49 10.56 0.08 -0.13
C HIS A 49 9.94 0.14 1.26
N SER A 50 9.92 -0.97 2.01
CA SER A 50 9.33 -1.02 3.35
C SER A 50 10.28 -0.52 4.43
N ARG A 51 11.57 -0.32 4.12
CA ARG A 51 12.62 0.09 5.06
C ARG A 51 12.85 -0.89 6.22
N MET A 52 12.35 -2.11 6.10
CA MET A 52 12.57 -3.21 7.05
C MET A 52 13.83 -4.01 6.72
N TYR A 53 14.35 -4.73 7.71
CA TYR A 53 15.56 -5.55 7.60
C TYR A 53 15.23 -7.01 7.29
N LEU A 54 16.02 -7.65 6.44
CA LEU A 54 15.89 -9.07 6.13
C LEU A 54 16.43 -9.91 7.28
N SER A 55 15.60 -10.78 7.85
CA SER A 55 15.96 -11.59 9.01
C SER A 55 15.55 -13.06 8.89
N CYS A 56 16.25 -13.89 9.66
CA CYS A 56 15.87 -15.27 9.93
C CYS A 56 14.85 -15.27 11.07
N LEU A 57 13.63 -15.71 10.79
CA LEU A 57 12.57 -15.82 11.79
C LEU A 57 12.75 -17.09 12.63
N THR A 58 11.97 -17.22 13.69
CA THR A 58 11.91 -18.44 14.53
C THR A 58 10.74 -19.37 14.17
N THR A 59 9.85 -18.91 13.29
CA THR A 59 8.75 -19.72 12.76
C THR A 59 9.27 -20.71 11.71
N SER A 60 8.53 -21.80 11.52
CA SER A 60 8.80 -22.79 10.49
C SER A 60 7.51 -23.11 9.76
N ARG A 61 7.45 -22.79 8.47
CA ARG A 61 6.34 -23.13 7.56
C ARG A 61 6.68 -24.27 6.61
N SER A 62 7.92 -24.73 6.59
CA SER A 62 8.35 -25.81 5.70
C SER A 62 7.76 -27.14 6.16
N MET A 63 6.91 -27.73 5.31
CA MET A 63 6.33 -29.07 5.56
C MET A 63 7.37 -30.18 5.36
N THR A 64 8.40 -29.94 4.55
CA THR A 64 9.43 -30.92 4.19
C THR A 64 10.65 -30.86 5.11
N ASP A 65 11.05 -29.67 5.54
CA ASP A 65 12.18 -29.47 6.45
C ASP A 65 11.71 -28.77 7.72
N LYS A 66 11.30 -29.55 8.72
CA LYS A 66 10.85 -29.03 10.03
C LYS A 66 11.94 -28.30 10.80
N LEU A 67 13.20 -28.49 10.41
CA LEU A 67 14.27 -27.73 11.01
C LEU A 67 14.37 -26.37 10.36
N ALA A 68 14.01 -26.20 9.09
CA ALA A 68 14.12 -24.92 8.38
C ALA A 68 13.37 -23.80 9.10
N PHE A 69 14.02 -22.65 9.17
CA PHE A 69 13.41 -21.42 9.67
C PHE A 69 12.93 -20.58 8.51
N ASP A 70 11.84 -19.84 8.72
CA ASP A 70 11.34 -18.93 7.71
C ASP A 70 12.26 -17.71 7.57
N VAL A 71 12.34 -17.17 6.36
CA VAL A 71 13.03 -15.90 6.09
C VAL A 71 11.99 -14.82 5.92
N GLY A 72 12.14 -13.71 6.65
CA GLY A 72 11.16 -12.63 6.71
C GLY A 72 11.78 -11.25 6.82
N LEU A 73 10.92 -10.24 6.91
CA LEU A 73 11.31 -8.86 7.17
C LEU A 73 10.89 -8.46 8.59
N GLN A 74 11.76 -7.74 9.30
CA GLN A 74 11.47 -7.17 10.63
C GLN A 74 11.74 -5.66 10.65
N GLU A 75 10.98 -4.93 11.47
CA GLU A 75 11.11 -3.47 11.65
C GLU A 75 12.46 -3.11 12.27
N ASP A 76 12.85 -3.82 13.34
CA ASP A 76 14.06 -3.53 14.10
C ASP A 76 15.25 -4.38 13.64
N ALA A 77 16.44 -3.75 13.62
CA ALA A 77 17.71 -4.43 13.39
C ALA A 77 18.35 -4.95 14.69
N ILE A 78 17.56 -5.08 15.77
CA ILE A 78 18.07 -5.44 17.09
C ILE A 78 18.41 -6.94 17.13
N GLY A 79 19.63 -7.25 17.55
CA GLY A 79 20.11 -8.61 17.71
C GLY A 79 20.69 -9.23 16.43
N GLU A 80 20.92 -10.53 16.47
CA GLU A 80 21.68 -11.27 15.45
C GLU A 80 20.83 -11.72 14.25
N ALA A 81 19.50 -11.74 14.39
CA ALA A 81 18.61 -12.37 13.41
C ALA A 81 18.59 -11.69 12.04
N CYS A 82 18.93 -10.39 11.96
CA CYS A 82 18.96 -9.62 10.71
C CYS A 82 20.32 -9.63 9.99
N TRP A 83 21.31 -10.34 10.54
CA TRP A 83 22.67 -10.36 10.03
C TRP A 83 22.98 -11.64 9.27
N TRP A 84 23.68 -11.47 8.14
CA TRP A 84 24.07 -12.57 7.25
C TRP A 84 25.55 -12.50 6.94
N THR A 85 26.31 -13.57 7.13
CA THR A 85 27.71 -13.64 6.69
C THR A 85 27.80 -14.05 5.21
N THR A 86 28.75 -13.45 4.51
CA THR A 86 28.97 -13.69 3.08
C THR A 86 30.18 -14.59 2.86
N HIS A 87 30.00 -15.76 2.25
CA HIS A 87 31.06 -16.73 2.00
C HIS A 87 31.26 -17.01 0.50
N PRO A 88 32.48 -17.36 0.08
CA PRO A 88 32.75 -17.72 -1.31
C PRO A 88 32.16 -19.10 -1.63
N ALA A 89 31.51 -19.22 -2.79
CA ALA A 89 30.90 -20.47 -3.23
C ALA A 89 31.92 -21.56 -3.61
N SER A 90 33.12 -21.17 -4.03
CA SER A 90 34.16 -22.08 -4.50
C SER A 90 35.55 -21.64 -4.06
N LYS A 91 36.53 -22.54 -4.18
CA LYS A 91 37.95 -22.27 -3.88
C LYS A 91 38.62 -21.25 -4.82
N GLN A 92 37.90 -20.72 -5.81
CA GLN A 92 38.40 -19.65 -6.68
C GLN A 92 38.49 -18.29 -5.95
N ARG A 93 37.74 -18.14 -4.86
CA ARG A 93 37.79 -16.98 -3.96
C ARG A 93 38.14 -17.45 -2.56
N SER A 94 38.73 -16.55 -1.78
CA SER A 94 39.13 -16.80 -0.38
C SER A 94 38.54 -15.78 0.57
N GLU A 95 38.43 -16.14 1.85
CA GLU A 95 38.05 -15.24 2.93
C GLU A 95 38.95 -13.99 2.96
N GLY A 96 38.36 -12.81 3.15
CA GLY A 96 39.05 -11.52 3.10
C GLY A 96 39.25 -10.94 1.70
N GLU A 97 38.96 -11.68 0.61
CA GLU A 97 38.97 -11.12 -0.74
C GLU A 97 37.75 -10.21 -1.00
N LYS A 98 37.91 -9.26 -1.93
CA LYS A 98 36.82 -8.36 -2.35
C LYS A 98 35.78 -9.12 -3.17
N VAL A 99 34.51 -8.99 -2.80
CA VAL A 99 33.38 -9.51 -3.58
C VAL A 99 33.23 -8.67 -4.85
N ARG A 100 33.23 -9.31 -6.02
CA ARG A 100 33.06 -8.65 -7.32
C ARG A 100 31.63 -8.77 -7.83
N VAL A 101 31.27 -7.90 -8.78
CA VAL A 101 29.98 -7.99 -9.48
C VAL A 101 29.91 -9.30 -10.26
N GLY A 102 28.86 -10.08 -10.04
CA GLY A 102 28.67 -11.40 -10.66
C GLY A 102 29.45 -12.54 -10.01
N ASP A 103 30.07 -12.34 -8.85
CA ASP A 103 30.58 -13.46 -8.05
C ASP A 103 29.40 -14.23 -7.43
N ASP A 104 29.48 -15.56 -7.44
CA ASP A 104 28.56 -16.42 -6.68
C ASP A 104 28.89 -16.35 -5.18
N ILE A 105 27.87 -16.11 -4.36
CA ILE A 105 27.99 -16.01 -2.90
C ILE A 105 27.09 -17.00 -2.18
N ILE A 106 27.52 -17.38 -0.99
CA ILE A 106 26.73 -18.13 -0.02
C ILE A 106 26.41 -17.19 1.14
N LEU A 107 25.14 -17.11 1.53
CA LEU A 107 24.68 -16.33 2.67
C LEU A 107 24.34 -17.27 3.83
N VAL A 108 24.91 -17.00 5.00
CA VAL A 108 24.68 -17.77 6.23
C VAL A 108 24.14 -16.83 7.31
N SER A 109 23.04 -17.20 7.95
CA SER A 109 22.46 -16.44 9.07
C SER A 109 23.40 -16.44 10.27
N VAL A 110 23.60 -15.28 10.90
CA VAL A 110 24.43 -15.18 12.12
C VAL A 110 23.74 -15.84 13.31
N SER A 111 22.43 -15.63 13.48
CA SER A 111 21.71 -16.13 14.67
C SER A 111 21.48 -17.63 14.68
N SER A 112 21.43 -18.25 13.50
CA SER A 112 20.96 -19.64 13.35
C SER A 112 21.95 -20.53 12.60
N GLU A 113 23.06 -19.97 12.12
CA GLU A 113 24.12 -20.65 11.37
C GLU A 113 23.62 -21.46 10.16
N ARG A 114 22.47 -21.05 9.59
CA ARG A 114 21.82 -21.71 8.46
C ARG A 114 21.98 -20.91 7.18
N TYR A 115 21.99 -21.63 6.07
CA TYR A 115 22.10 -21.04 4.74
C TYR A 115 20.78 -20.42 4.30
N LEU A 116 20.86 -19.29 3.61
CA LEU A 116 19.73 -18.80 2.82
C LEU A 116 19.51 -19.77 1.66
N HIS A 117 18.43 -20.54 1.72
CA HIS A 117 18.20 -21.69 0.88
C HIS A 117 16.98 -21.48 -0.03
N LEU A 118 17.13 -21.84 -1.30
CA LEU A 118 16.03 -21.92 -2.26
C LEU A 118 15.45 -23.34 -2.21
N SER A 119 14.33 -23.49 -1.50
CA SER A 119 13.64 -24.76 -1.31
C SER A 119 12.63 -25.01 -2.43
N THR A 120 12.64 -26.24 -2.95
CA THR A 120 11.71 -26.72 -3.98
C THR A 120 10.79 -27.80 -3.39
N ALA A 121 10.04 -27.45 -2.35
CA ALA A 121 9.10 -28.37 -1.73
C ALA A 121 7.74 -28.34 -2.46
N SER A 122 7.24 -29.52 -2.87
CA SER A 122 5.86 -29.75 -3.32
C SER A 122 5.27 -28.82 -4.40
N GLY A 123 6.09 -28.34 -5.34
CA GLY A 123 5.62 -27.73 -6.59
C GLY A 123 5.79 -26.20 -6.71
N GLU A 124 6.01 -25.49 -5.60
CA GLU A 124 6.35 -24.06 -5.62
C GLU A 124 7.76 -23.81 -5.08
N LEU A 125 8.43 -22.79 -5.63
CA LEU A 125 9.75 -22.36 -5.17
C LEU A 125 9.59 -21.44 -3.96
N GLN A 126 10.15 -21.85 -2.83
CA GLN A 126 10.13 -21.12 -1.57
C GLN A 126 11.56 -20.77 -1.13
N VAL A 127 11.68 -19.80 -0.22
CA VAL A 127 12.97 -19.41 0.36
C VAL A 127 12.90 -19.58 1.87
N ASP A 128 13.81 -20.39 2.41
CA ASP A 128 13.92 -20.69 3.84
C ASP A 128 15.38 -20.62 4.31
N ALA A 129 15.61 -20.79 5.62
CA ALA A 129 16.92 -20.89 6.23
C ALA A 129 17.18 -22.34 6.68
N SER A 130 17.92 -23.09 5.87
CA SER A 130 18.15 -24.54 6.02
C SER A 130 19.65 -24.89 5.98
N PHE A 131 19.99 -26.18 6.06
CA PHE A 131 21.36 -26.70 6.01
C PHE A 131 21.90 -26.88 4.59
N MET A 132 21.09 -26.62 3.57
CA MET A 132 21.46 -26.76 2.16
C MET A 132 21.93 -25.42 1.57
N GLN A 133 23.08 -25.44 0.90
CA GLN A 133 23.64 -24.25 0.27
C GLN A 133 22.86 -23.86 -0.99
N THR A 134 22.74 -22.57 -1.23
CA THR A 134 22.23 -22.00 -2.49
C THR A 134 23.18 -20.92 -2.97
N LEU A 135 23.47 -20.94 -4.27
CA LEU A 135 24.30 -19.93 -4.92
C LEU A 135 23.46 -18.69 -5.20
N TRP A 136 23.81 -17.58 -4.56
CA TRP A 136 23.18 -16.29 -4.78
C TRP A 136 24.09 -15.37 -5.59
N ASN A 137 23.48 -14.48 -6.37
CA ASN A 137 24.20 -13.52 -7.21
C ASN A 137 23.76 -12.10 -6.87
N MET A 138 24.74 -11.24 -6.52
CA MET A 138 24.49 -9.83 -6.28
C MET A 138 24.49 -9.05 -7.61
N ASN A 139 23.31 -8.57 -8.01
CA ASN A 139 23.16 -7.71 -9.18
C ASN A 139 23.09 -6.23 -8.77
N PRO A 140 24.03 -5.38 -9.22
CA PRO A 140 23.96 -3.94 -8.94
C PRO A 140 22.79 -3.32 -9.71
N ILE A 141 21.68 -3.09 -9.00
CA ILE A 141 20.49 -2.45 -9.56
C ILE A 141 20.69 -0.94 -9.69
N CYS A 142 21.34 -0.33 -8.70
CA CYS A 142 21.62 1.10 -8.61
C CYS A 142 22.95 1.33 -7.88
N SER A 143 23.50 2.54 -7.98
CA SER A 143 24.64 3.02 -7.21
C SER A 143 24.38 4.47 -6.77
N ARG A 144 25.39 5.16 -6.24
CA ARG A 144 25.28 6.60 -5.94
C ARG A 144 24.94 7.37 -7.22
N CYS A 145 23.82 8.07 -7.18
CA CYS A 145 23.32 8.88 -8.29
C CYS A 145 23.64 10.35 -8.07
N GLU A 146 23.86 11.06 -9.17
CA GLU A 146 24.02 12.51 -9.17
C GLU A 146 22.71 13.22 -8.79
N GLU A 147 22.80 14.27 -7.97
CA GLU A 147 21.64 15.04 -7.53
C GLU A 147 20.95 15.78 -8.69
N GLY A 148 19.62 15.80 -8.67
CA GLY A 148 18.82 16.53 -9.67
C GLY A 148 18.62 15.81 -11.01
N PHE A 149 19.16 14.60 -11.18
CA PHE A 149 19.02 13.82 -12.43
C PHE A 149 18.04 12.66 -12.32
N VAL A 150 17.41 12.33 -13.45
CA VAL A 150 16.44 11.24 -13.55
C VAL A 150 17.16 9.91 -13.72
N THR A 151 16.85 8.96 -12.83
CA THR A 151 17.28 7.56 -12.92
C THR A 151 16.07 6.64 -13.04
N GLY A 152 16.30 5.41 -13.48
CA GLY A 152 15.23 4.41 -13.52
C GLY A 152 14.79 3.96 -12.12
N GLY A 153 13.57 3.46 -12.02
CA GLY A 153 12.94 3.04 -10.77
C GLY A 153 12.36 4.18 -9.93
N HIS A 154 12.52 5.43 -10.34
CA HIS A 154 11.88 6.58 -9.70
C HIS A 154 10.39 6.67 -9.98
N VAL A 155 9.66 7.23 -9.01
CA VAL A 155 8.25 7.61 -9.11
C VAL A 155 8.17 9.12 -9.31
N LEU A 156 7.47 9.59 -10.34
CA LEU A 156 7.45 10.99 -10.71
C LEU A 156 6.11 11.38 -11.34
N ARG A 157 5.93 12.69 -11.49
CA ARG A 157 4.84 13.31 -12.24
C ARG A 157 5.38 13.85 -13.56
N LEU A 158 4.57 13.73 -14.60
CA LEU A 158 4.84 14.31 -15.92
C LEU A 158 3.94 15.54 -16.09
N PHE A 159 4.52 16.73 -16.00
CA PHE A 159 3.81 17.99 -16.19
C PHE A 159 3.82 18.39 -17.67
N HIS A 160 2.68 18.88 -18.14
CA HIS A 160 2.47 19.34 -19.50
C HIS A 160 2.35 20.86 -19.54
N GLY A 161 3.17 21.50 -20.39
CA GLY A 161 3.19 22.95 -20.53
C GLY A 161 3.63 23.70 -19.26
N HIS A 162 3.34 24.99 -19.22
CA HIS A 162 3.68 25.89 -18.10
C HIS A 162 2.52 26.06 -17.08
N MET A 163 1.38 25.38 -17.26
CA MET A 163 0.11 25.70 -16.58
C MET A 163 -0.33 24.69 -15.50
N ASP A 164 0.60 24.03 -14.80
CA ASP A 164 0.28 23.05 -13.75
C ASP A 164 -0.68 21.93 -14.21
N GLU A 165 -0.63 21.53 -15.48
CA GLU A 165 -1.34 20.34 -16.00
C GLU A 165 -0.43 19.12 -15.86
N CYS A 166 -0.96 17.96 -15.44
CA CYS A 166 -0.16 16.74 -15.31
C CYS A 166 -0.83 15.53 -15.97
N LEU A 167 -0.01 14.56 -16.38
CA LEU A 167 -0.47 13.30 -16.94
C LEU A 167 -1.13 12.45 -15.84
N THR A 168 -2.36 12.01 -16.09
CA THR A 168 -3.17 11.24 -15.14
C THR A 168 -4.06 10.23 -15.86
N ILE A 169 -4.79 9.43 -15.07
CA ILE A 169 -5.80 8.49 -15.54
C ILE A 169 -7.17 8.85 -14.95
N SER A 170 -8.23 8.23 -15.45
CA SER A 170 -9.57 8.39 -14.89
C SER A 170 -9.66 7.98 -13.41
N PRO A 171 -10.57 8.60 -12.64
CA PRO A 171 -10.82 8.25 -11.24
C PRO A 171 -11.45 6.85 -11.13
N ALA A 172 -11.44 6.28 -9.91
CA ALA A 172 -11.89 4.91 -9.65
C ALA A 172 -13.35 4.64 -10.02
N ASP A 173 -14.23 5.63 -9.85
CA ASP A 173 -15.67 5.49 -10.09
C ASP A 173 -16.07 5.62 -11.57
N SER A 174 -15.12 5.58 -12.49
CA SER A 174 -15.38 5.68 -13.93
C SER A 174 -15.62 4.31 -14.58
N ASP A 175 -16.62 4.23 -15.46
CA ASP A 175 -16.98 3.01 -16.21
C ASP A 175 -15.85 2.48 -17.12
N ASP A 176 -14.85 3.31 -17.43
CA ASP A 176 -13.72 2.98 -18.30
C ASP A 176 -12.65 2.10 -17.63
N GLN A 177 -12.90 1.63 -16.41
CA GLN A 177 -11.99 0.81 -15.61
C GLN A 177 -10.60 1.43 -15.44
N ARG A 178 -10.45 2.76 -15.49
CA ARG A 178 -9.14 3.43 -15.40
C ARG A 178 -8.18 3.08 -16.54
N ARG A 179 -8.69 2.88 -17.76
CA ARG A 179 -7.89 2.56 -18.96
C ARG A 179 -7.49 3.79 -19.77
N LEU A 180 -8.23 4.90 -19.65
CA LEU A 180 -8.02 6.11 -20.45
C LEU A 180 -7.03 7.06 -19.77
N VAL A 181 -6.24 7.76 -20.60
CA VAL A 181 -5.16 8.66 -20.17
C VAL A 181 -5.52 10.10 -20.50
N TYR A 182 -5.30 11.00 -19.56
CA TYR A 182 -5.69 12.41 -19.65
C TYR A 182 -4.57 13.34 -19.18
N TYR A 183 -4.65 14.59 -19.60
CA TYR A 183 -4.04 15.73 -18.93
C TYR A 183 -5.12 16.50 -18.17
N GLU A 184 -4.83 16.80 -16.91
CA GLU A 184 -5.71 17.54 -16.02
C GLU A 184 -4.85 18.40 -15.08
N GLY A 185 -5.31 19.63 -14.82
CA GLY A 185 -4.65 20.58 -13.91
C GLY A 185 -5.26 20.60 -12.51
N GLY A 186 -4.68 21.43 -11.64
CA GLY A 186 -5.21 21.68 -10.30
C GLY A 186 -4.92 20.54 -9.31
N ALA A 187 -5.95 20.08 -8.58
CA ALA A 187 -5.78 19.19 -7.43
C ALA A 187 -5.10 17.84 -7.76
N VAL A 188 -5.29 17.31 -8.98
CA VAL A 188 -4.69 16.05 -9.42
C VAL A 188 -3.16 16.02 -9.39
N CYS A 189 -2.53 17.19 -9.50
CA CYS A 189 -1.09 17.35 -9.42
C CYS A 189 -0.53 16.98 -8.03
N THR A 190 -1.40 16.80 -7.04
CA THR A 190 -1.07 16.34 -5.68
C THR A 190 -1.66 14.97 -5.34
N HIS A 191 -2.44 14.37 -6.25
CA HIS A 191 -3.09 13.07 -6.05
C HIS A 191 -2.18 11.90 -6.44
N ALA A 192 -2.55 10.68 -6.01
CA ALA A 192 -1.81 9.46 -6.28
C ALA A 192 -1.94 8.99 -7.75
N ARG A 193 -3.06 9.29 -8.41
CA ARG A 193 -3.35 8.95 -9.82
C ARG A 193 -2.53 9.71 -10.88
N SER A 194 -1.65 10.62 -10.48
CA SER A 194 -0.67 11.28 -11.37
C SER A 194 0.74 10.70 -11.23
N LEU A 195 0.91 9.65 -10.42
CA LEU A 195 2.21 9.05 -10.14
C LEU A 195 2.54 7.93 -11.12
N TRP A 196 3.70 8.09 -11.77
CA TRP A 196 4.23 7.15 -12.76
C TRP A 196 5.61 6.68 -12.35
N ARG A 197 5.89 5.39 -12.56
CA ARG A 197 7.19 4.76 -12.32
C ARG A 197 7.86 4.46 -13.65
N LEU A 198 9.11 4.88 -13.79
CA LEU A 198 9.92 4.61 -14.97
C LEU A 198 10.70 3.30 -14.79
N GLU A 199 10.50 2.35 -15.70
CA GLU A 199 11.14 1.03 -15.64
C GLU A 199 11.90 0.75 -16.94
N PRO A 200 13.22 1.01 -16.98
CA PRO A 200 14.04 0.71 -18.15
C PRO A 200 13.99 -0.76 -18.55
N LEU A 201 14.21 -1.05 -19.84
CA LEU A 201 14.25 -2.43 -20.36
C LEU A 201 15.58 -3.14 -20.04
N ARG A 202 16.07 -3.01 -18.80
CA ARG A 202 17.29 -3.66 -18.29
C ARG A 202 16.98 -4.35 -16.98
N ILE A 203 17.66 -5.47 -16.71
CA ILE A 203 17.57 -6.16 -15.42
C ILE A 203 18.53 -5.51 -14.43
N SER A 204 19.84 -5.68 -14.64
CA SER A 204 20.90 -4.99 -13.89
C SER A 204 21.04 -3.54 -14.34
N TRP A 205 21.51 -2.66 -13.44
CA TRP A 205 21.65 -1.23 -13.68
C TRP A 205 20.36 -0.53 -14.16
N SER A 206 19.19 -1.07 -13.83
CA SER A 206 17.91 -0.42 -14.13
C SER A 206 17.72 0.90 -13.39
N GLY A 207 18.47 1.15 -12.30
CA GLY A 207 18.56 2.42 -11.59
C GLY A 207 19.65 3.38 -12.09
N SER A 208 20.25 3.13 -13.25
CA SER A 208 21.21 4.06 -13.88
C SER A 208 20.55 5.36 -14.34
N HIS A 209 21.36 6.38 -14.66
CA HIS A 209 20.88 7.63 -15.24
C HIS A 209 20.18 7.37 -16.57
N LEU A 210 18.96 7.91 -16.70
CA LEU A 210 18.20 7.80 -17.94
C LEU A 210 18.83 8.70 -19.00
N ARG A 211 18.93 8.15 -20.20
CA ARG A 211 19.55 8.80 -21.35
C ARG A 211 18.53 9.08 -22.44
N TRP A 212 18.80 10.11 -23.23
CA TRP A 212 17.99 10.42 -24.42
C TRP A 212 17.98 9.23 -25.38
N GLY A 213 16.79 8.86 -25.87
CA GLY A 213 16.58 7.72 -26.77
C GLY A 213 16.66 6.34 -26.12
N GLN A 214 16.78 6.25 -24.79
CA GLN A 214 16.78 4.96 -24.10
C GLN A 214 15.34 4.39 -23.99
N PRO A 215 15.11 3.12 -24.36
CA PRO A 215 13.79 2.52 -24.25
C PRO A 215 13.47 2.13 -22.79
N LEU A 216 12.24 2.44 -22.37
CA LEU A 216 11.72 2.17 -21.04
C LEU A 216 10.20 1.91 -21.07
N ARG A 217 9.69 1.26 -20.03
CA ARG A 217 8.27 1.12 -19.73
C ARG A 217 7.84 2.18 -18.73
N VAL A 218 6.59 2.59 -18.82
CA VAL A 218 5.97 3.53 -17.89
C VAL A 218 4.85 2.79 -17.15
N ARG A 219 5.05 2.58 -15.84
CA ARG A 219 4.12 1.85 -14.97
C ARG A 219 3.33 2.86 -14.14
N HIS A 220 2.01 2.77 -14.12
CA HIS A 220 1.19 3.54 -13.20
C HIS A 220 1.26 2.93 -11.79
N VAL A 221 1.49 3.75 -10.77
CA VAL A 221 1.86 3.25 -9.43
C VAL A 221 0.71 2.55 -8.72
N THR A 222 -0.44 3.22 -8.57
CA THR A 222 -1.56 2.71 -7.76
C THR A 222 -2.33 1.58 -8.46
N THR A 223 -2.47 1.64 -9.78
CA THR A 223 -3.14 0.57 -10.56
C THR A 223 -2.21 -0.59 -10.92
N GLY A 224 -0.89 -0.38 -10.93
CA GLY A 224 0.09 -1.40 -11.30
C GLY A 224 0.05 -1.85 -12.77
N ARG A 225 -0.56 -1.03 -13.62
CA ARG A 225 -0.70 -1.24 -15.05
C ARG A 225 0.36 -0.46 -15.84
N TYR A 226 0.48 -0.74 -17.13
CA TYR A 226 1.47 -0.09 -18.01
C TYR A 226 0.81 0.78 -19.07
N LEU A 227 1.41 1.91 -19.36
CA LEU A 227 1.06 2.70 -20.54
C LEU A 227 1.45 1.91 -21.80
N ALA A 228 0.56 1.83 -22.78
CA ALA A 228 0.81 1.11 -24.01
C ALA A 228 0.06 1.71 -25.22
N LEU A 229 0.60 1.46 -26.41
CA LEU A 229 -0.11 1.62 -27.66
C LEU A 229 -0.69 0.28 -28.09
N THR A 230 -2.02 0.18 -28.18
CA THR A 230 -2.72 -0.99 -28.74
C THR A 230 -3.30 -0.65 -30.10
N GLU A 231 -3.36 -1.63 -31.00
CA GLU A 231 -3.85 -1.44 -32.37
C GLU A 231 -5.32 -1.00 -32.40
N ASP A 232 -6.15 -1.55 -31.49
CA ASP A 232 -7.60 -1.30 -31.47
C ASP A 232 -8.00 -0.02 -30.73
N GLN A 233 -7.32 0.31 -29.61
CA GLN A 233 -7.76 1.34 -28.67
C GLN A 233 -6.85 2.57 -28.61
N GLY A 234 -5.72 2.56 -29.33
CA GLY A 234 -4.74 3.64 -29.29
C GLY A 234 -3.97 3.68 -27.98
N LEU A 235 -3.83 4.87 -27.38
CA LEU A 235 -3.11 5.04 -26.12
C LEU A 235 -3.99 4.65 -24.93
N VAL A 236 -3.62 3.56 -24.26
CA VAL A 236 -4.35 3.02 -23.11
C VAL A 236 -3.42 2.50 -22.02
N VAL A 237 -3.99 2.27 -20.84
CA VAL A 237 -3.30 1.62 -19.73
C VAL A 237 -3.70 0.14 -19.68
N VAL A 238 -2.74 -0.75 -19.92
CA VAL A 238 -2.93 -2.21 -20.03
C VAL A 238 -2.45 -2.96 -18.79
N ASP A 239 -3.10 -4.09 -18.51
CA ASP A 239 -2.72 -4.97 -17.42
C ASP A 239 -1.30 -5.52 -17.58
N ALA A 240 -0.63 -5.81 -16.46
CA ALA A 240 0.75 -6.26 -16.44
C ALA A 240 1.00 -7.55 -17.25
N SER A 241 0.01 -8.45 -17.33
CA SER A 241 0.07 -9.69 -18.10
C SER A 241 0.04 -9.47 -19.62
N LYS A 242 -0.54 -8.35 -20.08
CA LYS A 242 -0.66 -7.99 -21.52
C LYS A 242 0.39 -6.97 -21.96
N ALA A 243 1.29 -6.56 -21.06
CA ALA A 243 2.29 -5.52 -21.27
C ALA A 243 3.56 -6.03 -21.99
N HIS A 244 3.41 -6.51 -23.23
CA HIS A 244 4.57 -6.93 -24.02
C HIS A 244 5.45 -5.73 -24.45
N THR A 245 6.74 -5.98 -24.66
CA THR A 245 7.74 -4.91 -24.93
C THR A 245 7.38 -4.07 -26.15
N LYS A 246 6.87 -4.66 -27.23
CA LYS A 246 6.55 -3.91 -28.46
C LYS A 246 5.52 -2.79 -28.28
N ALA A 247 4.53 -2.96 -27.40
CA ALA A 247 3.46 -1.98 -27.18
C ALA A 247 3.78 -0.97 -26.05
N THR A 248 4.70 -1.32 -25.15
CA THR A 248 4.98 -0.57 -23.92
C THR A 248 6.33 0.16 -23.94
N SER A 249 7.05 0.10 -25.07
CA SER A 249 8.37 0.72 -25.20
C SER A 249 8.22 2.18 -25.58
N PHE A 250 8.54 3.06 -24.63
CA PHE A 250 8.63 4.50 -24.82
C PHE A 250 10.08 4.97 -24.65
N CYS A 251 10.41 6.14 -25.17
CA CYS A 251 11.68 6.80 -24.91
C CYS A 251 11.51 8.32 -24.81
N PHE A 252 12.45 8.97 -24.13
CA PHE A 252 12.52 10.43 -24.08
C PHE A 252 13.41 10.97 -25.21
N ARG A 253 12.98 12.07 -25.81
CA ARG A 253 13.65 12.78 -26.91
C ARG A 253 13.79 14.26 -26.59
N ILE A 254 14.84 14.88 -27.11
CA ILE A 254 15.11 16.33 -26.96
C ILE A 254 14.23 17.15 -27.91
N SER A 255 13.98 16.63 -29.11
CA SER A 255 13.17 17.28 -30.14
C SER A 255 12.46 16.24 -31.00
N LYS A 256 11.52 16.69 -31.82
CA LYS A 256 10.78 15.86 -32.77
C LYS A 256 11.48 15.66 -34.12
N GLU A 257 12.76 16.02 -34.19
CA GLU A 257 13.55 15.83 -35.40
C GLU A 257 13.79 14.34 -35.66
N LYS A 258 13.77 13.95 -36.93
CA LYS A 258 14.10 12.61 -37.41
C LYS A 258 15.62 12.38 -37.32
N LEU A 259 16.14 12.35 -36.10
CA LEU A 259 17.50 11.95 -35.81
C LEU A 259 17.53 10.43 -35.72
N ASP A 260 18.27 9.78 -36.63
CA ASP A 260 18.69 8.40 -36.52
C ASP A 260 19.48 8.25 -35.21
N VAL A 261 18.81 7.76 -34.18
CA VAL A 261 19.50 7.48 -32.92
C VAL A 261 19.99 6.06 -33.00
N ALA A 262 21.27 5.96 -33.34
CA ALA A 262 22.04 4.73 -33.20
C ALA A 262 21.76 4.13 -31.81
N PRO A 263 21.53 2.81 -31.73
CA PRO A 263 21.28 2.16 -30.45
C PRO A 263 22.46 2.45 -29.51
N LYS A 264 22.18 3.18 -28.42
CA LYS A 264 23.18 3.49 -27.40
C LYS A 264 23.62 2.17 -26.76
N ARG A 265 24.93 1.91 -26.75
CA ARG A 265 25.52 0.75 -26.06
C ARG A 265 25.13 0.75 -24.59
N ASP A 266 24.92 -0.44 -24.04
CA ASP A 266 24.72 -0.63 -22.61
C ASP A 266 25.95 -0.14 -21.83
N VAL A 267 25.67 0.48 -20.69
CA VAL A 267 26.70 1.00 -19.78
C VAL A 267 26.66 0.17 -18.51
N GLU A 268 27.80 -0.40 -18.16
CA GLU A 268 28.04 -1.05 -16.88
C GLU A 268 28.44 0.01 -15.85
N GLY A 269 27.44 0.57 -15.18
CA GLY A 269 27.59 1.70 -14.26
C GLY A 269 26.38 2.63 -14.29
N MET A 270 26.49 3.76 -13.59
CA MET A 270 25.43 4.78 -13.57
C MET A 270 25.24 5.50 -14.90
N GLY A 271 26.27 5.52 -15.76
CA GLY A 271 26.22 6.24 -17.04
C GLY A 271 26.21 7.76 -16.87
N PRO A 272 26.21 8.50 -18.00
CA PRO A 272 26.22 9.96 -17.97
C PRO A 272 24.85 10.51 -17.52
N PRO A 273 24.82 11.48 -16.59
CA PRO A 273 23.59 12.15 -16.18
C PRO A 273 23.11 13.13 -17.26
N GLU A 274 22.10 12.74 -18.05
CA GLU A 274 21.60 13.53 -19.20
C GLU A 274 20.29 14.29 -18.89
N ILE A 275 19.33 13.66 -18.21
CA ILE A 275 17.97 14.20 -17.99
C ILE A 275 17.84 14.73 -16.56
N LYS A 276 17.38 15.98 -16.41
CA LYS A 276 17.18 16.68 -15.13
C LYS A 276 15.70 16.86 -14.77
N TYR A 277 15.40 16.93 -13.48
CA TYR A 277 14.06 17.33 -13.02
C TYR A 277 13.79 18.81 -13.24
N GLY A 278 12.56 19.17 -13.61
CA GLY A 278 12.11 20.55 -13.81
C GLY A 278 12.63 21.21 -15.10
N GLU A 279 13.93 21.07 -15.38
CA GLU A 279 14.63 21.76 -16.46
C GLU A 279 14.57 21.01 -17.80
N SER A 280 14.56 19.67 -17.77
CA SER A 280 14.54 18.90 -19.02
C SER A 280 13.14 18.82 -19.58
N LEU A 281 12.95 19.52 -20.70
CA LEU A 281 11.74 19.47 -21.51
C LEU A 281 11.80 18.23 -22.41
N CYS A 282 11.11 17.17 -21.98
CA CYS A 282 11.16 15.86 -22.60
C CYS A 282 9.99 15.67 -23.57
N PHE A 283 10.26 15.16 -24.77
CA PHE A 283 9.23 14.64 -25.67
C PHE A 283 9.17 13.12 -25.55
N VAL A 284 7.98 12.57 -25.31
CA VAL A 284 7.78 11.12 -25.20
C VAL A 284 7.43 10.55 -26.57
N GLN A 285 8.18 9.55 -27.00
CA GLN A 285 7.97 8.86 -28.27
C GLN A 285 7.78 7.36 -28.03
N HIS A 286 6.84 6.74 -28.74
CA HIS A 286 6.73 5.29 -28.79
C HIS A 286 7.79 4.70 -29.73
N VAL A 287 8.58 3.75 -29.25
CA VAL A 287 9.80 3.29 -29.94
C VAL A 287 9.48 2.54 -31.24
N ALA A 288 8.48 1.66 -31.22
CA ALA A 288 8.21 0.80 -32.37
C ALA A 288 7.44 1.49 -33.50
N SER A 289 6.52 2.40 -33.16
CA SER A 289 5.69 3.13 -34.13
C SER A 289 6.22 4.52 -34.48
N GLY A 290 7.14 5.06 -33.68
CA GLY A 290 7.66 6.42 -33.85
C GLY A 290 6.67 7.54 -33.52
N LEU A 291 5.48 7.22 -33.02
CA LEU A 291 4.44 8.20 -32.69
C LEU A 291 4.79 8.98 -31.42
N TRP A 292 4.41 10.25 -31.40
CA TRP A 292 4.64 11.19 -30.32
C TRP A 292 3.45 11.26 -29.38
N LEU A 293 3.71 11.32 -28.07
CA LEU A 293 2.68 11.57 -27.07
C LEU A 293 2.24 13.04 -27.16
N THR A 294 0.95 13.24 -27.37
CA THR A 294 0.30 14.54 -27.47
C THR A 294 -1.13 14.44 -26.92
N TYR A 295 -1.94 15.47 -27.08
CA TYR A 295 -3.35 15.47 -26.68
C TYR A 295 -4.29 15.61 -27.88
N ALA A 296 -5.49 15.05 -27.76
CA ALA A 296 -6.58 15.28 -28.70
C ALA A 296 -7.21 16.66 -28.44
N ALA A 297 -7.74 17.30 -29.50
CA ALA A 297 -8.44 18.57 -29.37
C ALA A 297 -9.54 18.49 -28.29
N PRO A 298 -9.63 19.47 -27.38
CA PRO A 298 -10.59 19.43 -26.28
C PRO A 298 -12.02 19.45 -26.81
N ASP A 299 -12.91 18.64 -26.23
CA ASP A 299 -14.31 18.61 -26.64
C ASP A 299 -14.98 19.98 -26.35
N PRO A 300 -15.51 20.67 -27.37
CA PRO A 300 -16.15 21.97 -27.19
C PRO A 300 -17.36 21.93 -26.23
N LYS A 301 -17.98 20.77 -26.00
CA LYS A 301 -19.03 20.61 -24.98
C LYS A 301 -18.46 20.55 -23.55
N ALA A 302 -17.35 19.85 -23.35
CA ALA A 302 -16.69 19.75 -22.05
C ALA A 302 -16.05 21.09 -21.62
N LEU A 303 -15.53 21.86 -22.59
CA LEU A 303 -14.98 23.19 -22.36
C LEU A 303 -16.05 24.18 -21.85
N ARG A 304 -17.29 24.08 -22.35
CA ARG A 304 -18.43 24.90 -21.91
C ARG A 304 -18.91 24.54 -20.49
N LEU A 305 -18.61 23.33 -20.02
CA LEU A 305 -18.94 22.84 -18.68
C LEU A 305 -17.81 23.08 -17.66
N GLY A 306 -16.70 23.73 -18.07
CA GLY A 306 -15.57 24.04 -17.20
C GLY A 306 -14.66 22.84 -16.87
N VAL A 307 -14.84 21.70 -17.53
CA VAL A 307 -14.00 20.51 -17.32
C VAL A 307 -12.76 20.62 -18.20
N LEU A 308 -11.64 21.04 -17.60
CA LEU A 308 -10.30 21.09 -18.23
C LEU A 308 -9.66 19.69 -18.23
N LYS A 309 -10.23 18.75 -18.98
CA LYS A 309 -9.65 17.42 -19.24
C LYS A 309 -9.32 17.28 -20.71
N LYS A 310 -8.06 16.99 -21.04
CA LYS A 310 -7.61 16.71 -22.41
C LYS A 310 -7.23 15.23 -22.52
N LYS A 311 -7.75 14.51 -23.51
CA LYS A 311 -7.40 13.09 -23.69
C LYS A 311 -6.01 12.99 -24.33
N ALA A 312 -5.10 12.23 -23.72
CA ALA A 312 -3.78 11.98 -24.30
C ALA A 312 -3.89 10.95 -25.46
N MET A 313 -3.07 11.11 -26.48
CA MET A 313 -3.02 10.23 -27.65
C MET A 313 -1.60 10.14 -28.23
N LEU A 314 -1.40 9.18 -29.12
CA LEU A 314 -0.17 9.05 -29.90
C LEU A 314 -0.42 9.51 -31.34
N HIS A 315 0.34 10.50 -31.81
CA HIS A 315 0.18 11.12 -33.14
C HIS A 315 1.51 11.18 -33.92
N GLN A 316 1.44 11.25 -35.25
CA GLN A 316 2.64 11.26 -36.10
C GLN A 316 3.47 12.54 -35.96
N GLU A 317 2.82 13.67 -35.71
CA GLU A 317 3.49 14.99 -35.60
C GLU A 317 3.48 15.54 -34.16
N GLY A 318 2.38 15.34 -33.43
CA GLY A 318 2.09 15.99 -32.14
C GLY A 318 2.10 17.52 -32.18
N HIS A 319 1.70 18.16 -31.09
CA HIS A 319 1.66 19.62 -30.96
C HIS A 319 3.02 20.24 -30.56
N MET A 320 3.18 21.55 -30.67
CA MET A 320 4.44 22.25 -30.33
C MET A 320 4.65 22.40 -28.81
N ASP A 321 3.58 22.30 -28.03
CA ASP A 321 3.52 22.45 -26.58
C ASP A 321 3.57 21.11 -25.83
N ASP A 322 3.89 20.00 -26.50
CA ASP A 322 3.99 18.66 -25.91
C ASP A 322 5.14 18.50 -24.89
N ALA A 323 6.04 19.47 -24.77
CA ALA A 323 7.19 19.41 -23.90
C ALA A 323 6.80 19.09 -22.44
N LEU A 324 7.23 17.92 -21.95
CA LEU A 324 6.93 17.45 -20.61
C LEU A 324 8.06 17.75 -19.65
N SER A 325 7.75 18.42 -18.54
CA SER A 325 8.67 18.58 -17.42
C SER A 325 8.50 17.42 -16.43
N LEU A 326 9.61 16.88 -15.94
CA LEU A 326 9.62 15.77 -15.00
C LEU A 326 9.81 16.28 -13.58
N THR A 327 8.90 15.92 -12.67
CA THR A 327 8.98 16.32 -11.25
C THR A 327 9.01 15.08 -10.37
N ARG A 328 10.09 14.92 -9.59
CA ARG A 328 10.25 13.79 -8.67
C ARG A 328 9.22 13.87 -7.55
N CYS A 329 8.58 12.73 -7.28
CA CYS A 329 7.68 12.57 -6.13
C CYS A 329 8.50 12.37 -4.83
N GLN A 330 7.99 12.90 -3.71
CA GLN A 330 8.58 12.70 -2.38
C GLN A 330 8.60 11.21 -2.01
N GLN A 331 9.56 10.77 -1.19
CA GLN A 331 9.71 9.34 -0.89
C GLN A 331 8.50 8.76 -0.15
N GLU A 332 7.95 9.46 0.84
CA GLU A 332 6.77 9.02 1.60
C GLU A 332 5.54 8.90 0.69
N GLU A 333 5.33 9.87 -0.20
CA GLU A 333 4.23 9.84 -1.16
C GLU A 333 4.37 8.66 -2.14
N SER A 334 5.59 8.39 -2.60
CA SER A 334 5.88 7.20 -3.41
C SER A 334 5.65 5.89 -2.63
N GLN A 335 5.89 5.89 -1.32
CA GLN A 335 5.67 4.72 -0.48
C GLN A 335 4.17 4.46 -0.31
N ALA A 336 3.42 5.49 0.09
CA ALA A 336 1.96 5.46 0.23
C ALA A 336 1.25 5.00 -1.04
N ALA A 337 1.62 5.55 -2.20
CA ALA A 337 1.01 5.16 -3.47
C ALA A 337 1.20 3.67 -3.81
N ARG A 338 2.30 3.07 -3.39
CA ARG A 338 2.53 1.63 -3.58
C ARG A 338 1.78 0.79 -2.55
N MET A 339 1.61 1.28 -1.32
CA MET A 339 0.75 0.64 -0.32
C MET A 339 -0.67 0.54 -0.85
N ILE A 340 -1.24 1.63 -1.39
CA ILE A 340 -2.58 1.64 -2.02
C ILE A 340 -2.74 0.52 -3.07
N HIS A 341 -1.72 0.30 -3.91
CA HIS A 341 -1.77 -0.79 -4.90
C HIS A 341 -1.84 -2.18 -4.25
N SER A 342 -0.99 -2.43 -3.25
CA SER A 342 -0.96 -3.70 -2.53
C SER A 342 -2.27 -3.94 -1.77
N THR A 343 -2.75 -2.93 -1.07
CA THR A 343 -4.04 -2.91 -0.37
C THR A 343 -5.17 -3.24 -1.32
N ASN A 344 -5.33 -2.48 -2.41
CA ASN A 344 -6.39 -2.70 -3.38
C ASN A 344 -6.33 -4.12 -3.98
N GLY A 345 -5.13 -4.65 -4.23
CA GLY A 345 -4.96 -6.03 -4.71
C GLY A 345 -5.51 -7.06 -3.73
N LEU A 346 -5.10 -6.97 -2.46
CA LEU A 346 -5.53 -7.90 -1.40
C LEU A 346 -7.01 -7.80 -1.10
N TYR A 347 -7.56 -6.58 -0.95
CA TYR A 347 -8.97 -6.37 -0.70
C TYR A 347 -9.83 -6.91 -1.85
N ASN A 348 -9.44 -6.66 -3.11
CA ASN A 348 -10.19 -7.20 -4.25
C ASN A 348 -10.10 -8.74 -4.33
N GLN A 349 -8.95 -9.32 -4.02
CA GLN A 349 -8.80 -10.78 -3.95
C GLN A 349 -9.71 -11.36 -2.86
N PHE A 350 -9.68 -10.79 -1.65
CA PHE A 350 -10.54 -11.19 -0.55
C PHE A 350 -12.03 -11.07 -0.88
N ILE A 351 -12.45 -9.92 -1.45
CA ILE A 351 -13.83 -9.70 -1.90
C ILE A 351 -14.25 -10.75 -2.93
N ASN A 352 -13.36 -11.11 -3.86
CA ASN A 352 -13.64 -12.14 -4.85
C ASN A 352 -13.76 -13.52 -4.19
N THR A 353 -12.89 -13.89 -3.27
CA THR A 353 -13.00 -15.14 -2.51
C THR A 353 -14.35 -15.24 -1.79
N LEU A 354 -14.76 -14.19 -1.07
CA LEU A 354 -16.07 -14.13 -0.41
C LEU A 354 -17.25 -14.28 -1.40
N ARG A 355 -17.14 -13.73 -2.62
CA ARG A 355 -18.16 -13.92 -3.66
C ARG A 355 -18.29 -15.39 -4.07
N HIS A 356 -17.17 -16.09 -4.26
CA HIS A 356 -17.18 -17.50 -4.64
C HIS A 356 -17.82 -18.38 -3.54
N CYS A 357 -17.49 -18.13 -2.28
CA CYS A 357 -18.13 -18.82 -1.15
C CYS A 357 -19.65 -18.60 -1.11
N SER A 358 -20.10 -17.37 -1.39
CA SER A 358 -21.54 -17.04 -1.41
C SER A 358 -22.29 -17.64 -2.60
N SER A 359 -21.65 -17.83 -3.76
CA SER A 359 -22.28 -18.42 -4.95
C SER A 359 -22.38 -19.94 -4.88
N HIS A 360 -21.35 -20.63 -4.36
CA HIS A 360 -21.31 -22.09 -4.33
C HIS A 360 -22.37 -22.74 -3.44
N TYR A 361 -22.90 -22.05 -2.44
CA TYR A 361 -23.99 -22.59 -1.61
C TYR A 361 -25.39 -22.47 -2.27
N ARG A 362 -25.57 -21.57 -3.26
CA ARG A 362 -26.85 -21.46 -3.98
C ARG A 362 -27.08 -22.58 -4.99
N SER A 363 -26.01 -23.24 -5.42
CA SER A 363 -25.98 -24.42 -6.28
C SER A 363 -25.55 -25.60 -5.41
N GLY A 364 -26.48 -26.45 -4.97
CA GLY A 364 -26.27 -27.46 -3.92
C GLY A 364 -25.06 -28.40 -4.09
N PRO A 365 -24.84 -29.31 -3.12
CA PRO A 365 -23.58 -30.05 -2.92
C PRO A 365 -23.42 -31.20 -3.94
N GLN A 366 -23.16 -30.88 -5.22
CA GLN A 366 -22.90 -31.90 -6.25
C GLN A 366 -21.49 -31.86 -6.88
N ASP A 367 -20.67 -30.84 -6.61
CA ASP A 367 -19.30 -30.76 -7.17
C ASP A 367 -18.22 -30.80 -6.07
N ALA A 368 -18.03 -31.99 -5.49
CA ALA A 368 -17.01 -32.23 -4.46
C ALA A 368 -15.56 -31.99 -4.94
N ASP A 369 -15.28 -32.11 -6.25
CA ASP A 369 -13.96 -31.84 -6.84
C ASP A 369 -13.59 -30.34 -6.84
N THR A 370 -14.57 -29.43 -6.78
CA THR A 370 -14.32 -27.97 -6.71
C THR A 370 -14.10 -27.50 -5.27
N MET A 371 -14.62 -28.23 -4.29
CA MET A 371 -14.50 -27.92 -2.86
C MET A 371 -13.06 -28.06 -2.36
N VAL A 372 -12.34 -29.08 -2.87
CA VAL A 372 -10.92 -29.33 -2.56
C VAL A 372 -10.00 -28.22 -3.11
N GLY A 373 -10.36 -27.61 -4.24
CA GLY A 373 -9.62 -26.47 -4.81
C GLY A 373 -9.73 -25.21 -3.95
N VAL A 374 -10.91 -24.97 -3.36
CA VAL A 374 -11.17 -23.81 -2.50
C VAL A 374 -10.55 -23.98 -1.11
N GLU A 375 -10.55 -25.19 -0.53
CA GLU A 375 -9.80 -25.48 0.70
C GLU A 375 -8.28 -25.32 0.51
N SER A 376 -7.75 -25.75 -0.65
CA SER A 376 -6.32 -25.57 -0.98
C SER A 376 -5.96 -24.10 -1.23
N GLU A 377 -6.83 -23.30 -1.86
CA GLU A 377 -6.62 -21.86 -2.04
C GLU A 377 -6.81 -21.07 -0.73
N LEU A 378 -7.78 -21.45 0.12
CA LEU A 378 -8.00 -20.85 1.44
C LEU A 378 -6.87 -21.19 2.42
N GLY A 379 -6.34 -22.41 2.39
CA GLY A 379 -5.19 -22.84 3.19
C GLY A 379 -3.87 -22.18 2.76
N GLN A 380 -3.70 -21.88 1.46
CA GLN A 380 -2.54 -21.13 0.97
C GLN A 380 -2.65 -19.61 1.19
N LEU A 381 -3.87 -19.06 1.20
CA LEU A 381 -4.08 -17.63 1.42
C LEU A 381 -4.17 -17.22 2.87
N GLY A 382 -4.44 -18.13 3.82
CA GLY A 382 -4.72 -17.77 5.21
C GLY A 382 -5.50 -16.46 5.28
N PRO A 383 -6.70 -16.37 4.66
CA PRO A 383 -7.33 -15.11 4.27
C PRO A 383 -7.57 -14.14 5.43
N GLY A 384 -7.47 -14.62 6.68
CA GLY A 384 -7.31 -13.79 7.86
C GLY A 384 -5.90 -13.22 8.02
N VAL A 385 -4.85 -14.02 8.14
CA VAL A 385 -3.51 -13.58 8.57
C VAL A 385 -2.91 -12.48 7.68
N GLY A 386 -2.89 -12.65 6.35
CA GLY A 386 -2.34 -11.64 5.45
C GLY A 386 -3.17 -10.35 5.41
N PHE A 387 -4.49 -10.47 5.52
CA PHE A 387 -5.43 -9.34 5.60
C PHE A 387 -5.32 -8.61 6.94
N LEU A 388 -5.18 -9.35 8.04
CA LEU A 388 -5.00 -8.88 9.41
C LEU A 388 -3.66 -8.15 9.55
N GLU A 389 -2.58 -8.69 9.01
CA GLU A 389 -1.26 -8.05 9.01
C GLU A 389 -1.27 -6.73 8.23
N VAL A 390 -1.92 -6.71 7.06
CA VAL A 390 -2.03 -5.49 6.24
C VAL A 390 -2.91 -4.45 6.92
N SER A 391 -4.06 -4.85 7.47
CA SER A 391 -4.95 -3.95 8.21
C SER A 391 -4.30 -3.40 9.49
N ARG A 392 -3.48 -4.20 10.17
CA ARG A 392 -2.68 -3.76 11.34
C ARG A 392 -1.55 -2.80 10.92
N MET A 393 -0.89 -3.09 9.81
CA MET A 393 0.18 -2.24 9.27
C MET A 393 -0.36 -0.89 8.81
N GLU A 394 -1.50 -0.87 8.11
CA GLU A 394 -2.18 0.35 7.70
C GLU A 394 -2.54 1.25 8.88
N ARG A 395 -3.05 0.66 9.98
CA ARG A 395 -3.30 1.41 11.21
C ARG A 395 -2.03 2.03 11.78
N LYS A 396 -0.93 1.26 11.91
CA LYS A 396 0.35 1.81 12.40
C LYS A 396 0.82 2.99 11.55
N VAL A 397 0.80 2.84 10.22
CA VAL A 397 1.21 3.88 9.27
C VAL A 397 0.31 5.11 9.40
N GLN A 398 -0.99 4.93 9.58
CA GLN A 398 -1.94 6.03 9.73
C GLN A 398 -1.77 6.76 11.08
N GLU A 399 -1.59 6.03 12.18
CA GLU A 399 -1.33 6.60 13.51
C GLU A 399 0.00 7.40 13.56
N GLU A 400 1.04 6.95 12.85
CA GLU A 400 2.29 7.69 12.69
C GLU A 400 2.14 8.93 11.79
N SER A 401 1.35 8.81 10.73
CA SER A 401 1.00 9.90 9.82
C SER A 401 0.12 10.97 10.48
N GLU A 402 -0.70 10.61 11.49
CA GLU A 402 -1.48 11.54 12.32
C GLU A 402 -0.59 12.35 13.28
N ARG A 403 0.48 11.74 13.82
CA ARG A 403 1.45 12.42 14.70
C ARG A 403 2.33 13.44 13.97
N THR A 404 2.49 13.28 12.66
CA THR A 404 3.27 14.15 11.81
C THR A 404 2.34 15.08 11.03
N ARG A 405 2.73 16.34 10.77
CA ARG A 405 1.89 17.35 10.04
C ARG A 405 1.54 16.95 8.58
N THR A 406 1.88 15.74 8.15
CA THR A 406 1.68 15.13 6.82
C THR A 406 0.35 14.37 6.69
N GLY A 407 -0.36 14.10 7.78
CA GLY A 407 -1.60 13.30 7.82
C GLY A 407 -2.70 13.72 6.83
N MET A 408 -2.98 15.02 6.71
CA MET A 408 -4.01 15.51 5.77
C MET A 408 -3.67 15.24 4.30
N GLY A 409 -2.37 15.20 3.96
CA GLY A 409 -1.92 14.90 2.61
C GLY A 409 -2.09 13.42 2.25
N SER A 410 -1.81 12.53 3.20
CA SER A 410 -2.00 11.07 3.05
C SER A 410 -3.48 10.70 2.92
N GLN A 411 -4.34 11.26 3.78
CA GLN A 411 -5.79 10.98 3.77
C GLN A 411 -6.48 11.48 2.49
N ARG A 412 -6.14 12.68 1.98
CA ARG A 412 -6.65 13.17 0.67
C ARG A 412 -6.22 12.29 -0.51
N ARG A 413 -5.10 11.56 -0.40
CA ARG A 413 -4.64 10.64 -1.45
C ARG A 413 -5.48 9.35 -1.47
N GLU A 414 -5.84 8.84 -0.30
CA GLU A 414 -6.68 7.64 -0.16
C GLU A 414 -8.12 7.90 -0.61
N GLU A 415 -8.66 9.09 -0.35
CA GLU A 415 -9.91 9.59 -0.93
C GLU A 415 -9.92 9.48 -2.45
N SER A 416 -8.82 9.89 -3.09
CA SER A 416 -8.72 9.92 -4.56
C SER A 416 -8.67 8.53 -5.23
N GLU A 417 -8.43 7.48 -4.44
CA GLU A 417 -8.27 6.09 -4.91
C GLU A 417 -9.41 5.17 -4.45
N GLY A 418 -10.43 5.71 -3.78
CA GLY A 418 -11.65 4.97 -3.42
C GLY A 418 -11.46 3.94 -2.31
N MET A 419 -10.42 4.05 -1.48
CA MET A 419 -10.09 3.07 -0.44
C MET A 419 -11.24 2.86 0.57
N LEU A 420 -11.90 3.95 0.95
CA LEU A 420 -13.07 3.92 1.82
C LEU A 420 -14.20 3.06 1.24
N SER A 421 -14.44 3.13 -0.08
CA SER A 421 -15.46 2.31 -0.74
C SER A 421 -15.13 0.81 -0.71
N LEU A 422 -13.84 0.44 -0.80
CA LEU A 422 -13.41 -0.95 -0.70
C LEU A 422 -13.59 -1.51 0.70
N VAL A 423 -13.21 -0.73 1.73
CA VAL A 423 -13.42 -1.09 3.14
C VAL A 423 -14.92 -1.26 3.42
N LEU A 424 -15.77 -0.34 2.97
CA LEU A 424 -17.22 -0.46 3.10
C LEU A 424 -17.77 -1.71 2.38
N ASN A 425 -17.30 -2.02 1.17
CA ASN A 425 -17.72 -3.22 0.44
C ASN A 425 -17.34 -4.51 1.17
N CYS A 426 -16.16 -4.56 1.80
CA CYS A 426 -15.76 -5.65 2.67
C CYS A 426 -16.69 -5.79 3.88
N ILE A 427 -16.97 -4.69 4.57
CA ILE A 427 -17.89 -4.66 5.71
C ILE A 427 -19.29 -5.12 5.29
N ASP A 428 -19.83 -4.63 4.18
CA ASP A 428 -21.16 -5.01 3.67
C ASP A 428 -21.27 -6.51 3.37
N ARG A 429 -20.23 -7.12 2.78
CA ARG A 429 -20.21 -8.56 2.50
C ARG A 429 -20.13 -9.39 3.77
N LEU A 430 -19.30 -8.97 4.72
CA LEU A 430 -19.19 -9.65 6.02
C LEU A 430 -20.44 -9.44 6.90
N ASN A 431 -21.20 -8.36 6.65
CA ASN A 431 -22.43 -8.05 7.37
C ASN A 431 -23.61 -8.97 7.04
N VAL A 432 -23.51 -9.80 5.99
CA VAL A 432 -24.53 -10.83 5.68
C VAL A 432 -24.51 -11.96 6.70
N TYR A 433 -23.37 -12.21 7.35
CA TYR A 433 -23.21 -13.29 8.31
C TYR A 433 -23.58 -12.82 9.71
N THR A 434 -24.55 -13.47 10.36
CA THR A 434 -25.06 -13.04 11.67
C THR A 434 -24.17 -13.47 12.83
N THR A 435 -23.56 -14.65 12.76
CA THR A 435 -22.69 -15.23 13.79
C THR A 435 -21.44 -15.87 13.17
N ALA A 436 -20.39 -16.05 13.98
CA ALA A 436 -19.20 -16.79 13.59
C ALA A 436 -19.53 -18.22 13.12
N ALA A 437 -20.50 -18.89 13.77
CA ALA A 437 -20.96 -20.22 13.37
C ALA A 437 -21.61 -20.20 11.97
N HIS A 438 -22.43 -19.20 11.66
CA HIS A 438 -22.98 -19.03 10.33
C HIS A 438 -21.89 -18.70 9.30
N PHE A 439 -20.78 -18.05 9.67
CA PHE A 439 -19.65 -17.87 8.76
C PHE A 439 -18.83 -19.17 8.56
N ALA A 440 -18.69 -19.98 9.61
CA ALA A 440 -18.01 -21.28 9.56
C ALA A 440 -18.62 -22.22 8.52
N GLU A 441 -19.94 -22.18 8.35
CA GLU A 441 -20.66 -22.97 7.34
C GLU A 441 -20.25 -22.65 5.89
N PHE A 442 -19.69 -21.46 5.61
CA PHE A 442 -19.31 -21.03 4.26
C PHE A 442 -17.79 -21.00 4.03
N ALA A 443 -17.02 -20.74 5.08
CA ALA A 443 -15.58 -20.49 5.00
C ALA A 443 -14.72 -21.50 5.79
N GLY A 444 -15.34 -22.41 6.55
CA GLY A 444 -14.66 -23.37 7.42
C GLY A 444 -14.47 -22.86 8.86
N GLU A 445 -14.22 -23.78 9.79
CA GLU A 445 -14.11 -23.50 11.22
C GLU A 445 -12.90 -22.61 11.54
N GLU A 446 -11.73 -22.86 10.96
CA GLU A 446 -10.52 -22.05 11.18
C GLU A 446 -10.70 -20.59 10.77
N ALA A 447 -11.41 -20.33 9.67
CA ALA A 447 -11.69 -18.97 9.20
C ALA A 447 -12.69 -18.24 10.12
N ALA A 448 -13.63 -18.98 10.72
CA ALA A 448 -14.62 -18.43 11.65
C ALA A 448 -14.03 -17.99 12.98
N GLU A 449 -12.96 -18.62 13.45
CA GLU A 449 -12.23 -18.17 14.65
C GLU A 449 -11.68 -16.76 14.46
N SER A 450 -11.19 -16.45 13.25
CA SER A 450 -10.61 -15.13 12.92
C SER A 450 -11.65 -14.08 12.51
N TRP A 451 -12.89 -14.48 12.21
CA TRP A 451 -13.90 -13.59 11.63
C TRP A 451 -14.23 -12.39 12.52
N LYS A 452 -14.41 -12.61 13.83
CA LYS A 452 -14.69 -11.54 14.80
C LYS A 452 -13.55 -10.51 14.85
N GLU A 453 -12.30 -10.97 14.76
CA GLU A 453 -11.14 -10.09 14.77
C GLU A 453 -11.08 -9.24 13.49
N ILE A 454 -11.29 -9.86 12.33
CA ILE A 454 -11.33 -9.18 11.02
C ILE A 454 -12.38 -8.07 11.02
N VAL A 455 -13.60 -8.35 11.49
CA VAL A 455 -14.68 -7.36 11.52
C VAL A 455 -14.33 -6.18 12.43
N ASN A 456 -13.73 -6.42 13.61
CA ASN A 456 -13.31 -5.33 14.49
C ASN A 456 -12.23 -4.47 13.86
N LEU A 457 -11.23 -5.08 13.22
CA LEU A 457 -10.14 -4.35 12.56
C LEU A 457 -10.61 -3.51 11.38
N LEU A 458 -11.61 -3.98 10.63
CA LEU A 458 -12.23 -3.21 9.55
C LEU A 458 -12.88 -1.91 10.07
N TYR A 459 -13.60 -1.98 11.19
CA TYR A 459 -14.20 -0.78 11.78
C TYR A 459 -13.17 0.13 12.46
N GLU A 460 -12.14 -0.43 13.10
CA GLU A 460 -11.01 0.37 13.62
C GLU A 460 -10.28 1.10 12.49
N LEU A 461 -9.96 0.41 11.39
CA LEU A 461 -9.35 1.02 10.21
C LEU A 461 -10.26 2.11 9.64
N LEU A 462 -11.56 1.84 9.53
CA LEU A 462 -12.51 2.83 9.05
C LEU A 462 -12.53 4.09 9.94
N ALA A 463 -12.44 3.94 11.26
CA ALA A 463 -12.36 5.08 12.18
C ALA A 463 -11.08 5.90 11.93
N SER A 464 -9.92 5.25 11.73
CA SER A 464 -8.64 5.90 11.40
C SER A 464 -8.65 6.63 10.04
N LEU A 465 -9.49 6.20 9.09
CA LEU A 465 -9.65 6.90 7.80
C LEU A 465 -10.54 8.14 7.89
N ILE A 466 -11.44 8.19 8.87
CA ILE A 466 -12.42 9.27 9.07
C ILE A 466 -11.87 10.36 9.99
N ARG A 467 -11.14 9.96 11.04
CA ARG A 467 -10.61 10.86 12.07
C ARG A 467 -9.78 12.00 11.46
N GLY A 468 -10.10 13.24 11.85
CA GLY A 468 -9.41 14.44 11.36
C GLY A 468 -9.72 14.84 9.92
N ASN A 469 -10.62 14.13 9.23
CA ASN A 469 -10.93 14.39 7.82
C ASN A 469 -12.41 14.70 7.58
N ARG A 470 -12.72 16.00 7.52
CA ARG A 470 -14.08 16.51 7.25
C ARG A 470 -14.66 16.05 5.91
N SER A 471 -13.84 15.87 4.87
CA SER A 471 -14.29 15.40 3.56
C SER A 471 -14.83 13.97 3.63
N ASN A 472 -14.05 13.06 4.24
CA ASN A 472 -14.50 11.69 4.51
C ASN A 472 -15.74 11.65 5.40
N CYS A 473 -15.81 12.49 6.43
CA CYS A 473 -17.00 12.56 7.30
C CYS A 473 -18.25 13.03 6.55
N ALA A 474 -18.12 13.95 5.59
CA ALA A 474 -19.24 14.38 4.76
C ALA A 474 -19.81 13.25 3.90
N LEU A 475 -18.97 12.30 3.43
CA LEU A 475 -19.44 11.10 2.71
C LEU A 475 -20.31 10.19 3.58
N PHE A 476 -20.14 10.23 4.90
CA PHE A 476 -20.98 9.46 5.83
C PHE A 476 -22.33 10.08 6.13
N SER A 477 -22.60 11.32 5.70
CA SER A 477 -23.92 11.94 5.84
C SER A 477 -25.03 11.13 5.16
N THR A 478 -24.74 10.48 4.04
CA THR A 478 -25.70 9.62 3.32
C THR A 478 -25.75 8.19 3.85
N ASN A 479 -24.72 7.75 4.59
CA ASN A 479 -24.57 6.38 5.08
C ASN A 479 -24.77 6.26 6.61
N LEU A 480 -25.28 7.31 7.27
CA LEU A 480 -25.46 7.32 8.72
C LEU A 480 -26.46 6.26 9.17
N ASP A 481 -27.63 6.18 8.51
CA ASP A 481 -28.67 5.19 8.81
C ASP A 481 -28.11 3.76 8.65
N TRP A 482 -27.29 3.54 7.62
CA TRP A 482 -26.61 2.28 7.40
C TRP A 482 -25.71 1.93 8.59
N LEU A 483 -24.85 2.85 9.05
CA LEU A 483 -23.93 2.62 10.17
C LEU A 483 -24.69 2.33 11.47
N VAL A 484 -25.70 3.14 11.79
CA VAL A 484 -26.49 3.00 13.01
C VAL A 484 -27.28 1.70 13.01
N SER A 485 -27.78 1.26 11.84
CA SER A 485 -28.48 -0.02 11.72
C SER A 485 -27.63 -1.25 12.09
N LYS A 486 -26.29 -1.12 12.09
CA LYS A 486 -25.36 -2.21 12.44
C LYS A 486 -24.98 -2.26 13.92
N LEU A 487 -25.39 -1.28 14.73
CA LEU A 487 -25.06 -1.19 16.16
C LEU A 487 -25.62 -2.35 16.99
N ASP A 488 -26.68 -3.02 16.54
CA ASP A 488 -27.25 -4.19 17.22
C ASP A 488 -26.30 -5.41 17.25
N ARG A 489 -25.16 -5.35 16.55
CA ARG A 489 -24.17 -6.42 16.51
C ARG A 489 -23.17 -6.31 17.66
N LEU A 490 -23.30 -7.22 18.62
CA LEU A 490 -22.47 -7.28 19.84
C LEU A 490 -20.96 -7.32 19.55
N GLU A 491 -20.54 -8.03 18.51
CA GLU A 491 -19.13 -8.35 18.23
C GLU A 491 -18.31 -7.19 17.68
N ALA A 492 -18.96 -6.18 17.10
CA ALA A 492 -18.34 -5.04 16.42
C ALA A 492 -18.70 -3.69 17.05
N SER A 493 -19.48 -3.71 18.13
CA SER A 493 -20.03 -2.52 18.79
C SER A 493 -18.96 -1.49 19.18
N SER A 494 -17.79 -1.92 19.65
CA SER A 494 -16.68 -1.02 19.99
C SER A 494 -16.14 -0.24 18.78
N GLY A 495 -15.88 -0.92 17.66
CA GLY A 495 -15.37 -0.28 16.45
C GLY A 495 -16.43 0.60 15.78
N ILE A 496 -17.69 0.16 15.74
CA ILE A 496 -18.80 0.95 15.18
C ILE A 496 -19.02 2.25 15.99
N LEU A 497 -18.99 2.16 17.32
CA LEU A 497 -19.09 3.33 18.20
C LEU A 497 -17.94 4.31 17.97
N GLU A 498 -16.73 3.81 17.72
CA GLU A 498 -15.57 4.65 17.43
C GLU A 498 -15.68 5.37 16.08
N VAL A 499 -16.16 4.68 15.04
CA VAL A 499 -16.49 5.28 13.74
C VAL A 499 -17.54 6.38 13.92
N LEU A 500 -18.63 6.08 14.63
CA LEU A 500 -19.71 7.03 14.89
C LEU A 500 -19.19 8.25 15.64
N TYR A 501 -18.41 8.06 16.70
CA TYR A 501 -17.76 9.13 17.44
C TYR A 501 -16.91 10.04 16.55
N CYS A 502 -16.08 9.46 15.68
CA CYS A 502 -15.23 10.22 14.76
C CYS A 502 -16.06 11.08 13.78
N VAL A 503 -17.12 10.52 13.19
CA VAL A 503 -17.99 11.25 12.25
C VAL A 503 -18.70 12.43 12.94
N LEU A 504 -19.17 12.25 14.17
CA LEU A 504 -19.94 13.26 14.92
C LEU A 504 -19.10 14.45 15.37
N ILE A 505 -17.81 14.24 15.64
CA ILE A 505 -16.90 15.31 16.05
C ILE A 505 -16.53 16.22 14.88
N GLU A 506 -16.22 15.61 13.73
CA GLU A 506 -15.61 16.31 12.60
C GLU A 506 -16.64 16.95 11.65
N SER A 507 -17.87 16.43 11.61
CA SER A 507 -18.90 16.86 10.66
C SER A 507 -20.17 17.37 11.36
N PRO A 508 -20.34 18.71 11.51
CA PRO A 508 -21.59 19.27 12.02
C PRO A 508 -22.80 18.98 11.12
N GLU A 509 -22.56 18.70 9.83
CA GLU A 509 -23.61 18.34 8.88
C GLU A 509 -24.31 17.04 9.28
N VAL A 510 -23.58 16.06 9.81
CA VAL A 510 -24.13 14.77 10.24
C VAL A 510 -25.04 14.93 11.46
N LEU A 511 -24.68 15.82 12.40
CA LEU A 511 -25.49 16.09 13.59
C LEU A 511 -26.87 16.64 13.28
N ASN A 512 -27.01 17.37 12.17
CA ASN A 512 -28.28 17.91 11.71
C ASN A 512 -29.21 16.85 11.10
N ILE A 513 -28.69 15.67 10.76
CA ILE A 513 -29.43 14.58 10.10
C ILE A 513 -29.93 13.55 11.14
N ILE A 514 -29.46 13.62 12.38
CA ILE A 514 -29.78 12.65 13.42
C ILE A 514 -31.26 12.70 13.79
N GLN A 515 -31.85 11.51 13.87
CA GLN A 515 -33.25 11.30 14.19
C GLN A 515 -33.37 10.58 15.55
N GLU A 516 -34.56 10.63 16.14
CA GLU A 516 -34.85 10.04 17.44
C GLU A 516 -34.60 8.52 17.49
N ASN A 517 -34.90 7.80 16.41
CA ASN A 517 -34.62 6.36 16.27
C ASN A 517 -33.13 6.05 16.46
N HIS A 518 -32.22 6.88 15.94
CA HIS A 518 -30.78 6.69 16.08
C HIS A 518 -30.34 6.82 17.55
N ILE A 519 -30.88 7.82 18.25
CA ILE A 519 -30.58 8.06 19.67
C ILE A 519 -31.12 6.90 20.53
N LYS A 520 -32.34 6.41 20.25
CA LYS A 520 -32.90 5.22 20.92
C LYS A 520 -32.03 3.99 20.71
N SER A 521 -31.54 3.75 19.48
CA SER A 521 -30.62 2.66 19.19
C SER A 521 -29.32 2.79 20.00
N ILE A 522 -28.73 3.99 20.08
CA ILE A 522 -27.51 4.22 20.87
C ILE A 522 -27.75 3.98 22.36
N ILE A 523 -28.86 4.47 22.92
CA ILE A 523 -29.20 4.26 24.34
C ILE A 523 -29.44 2.78 24.63
N SER A 524 -30.09 2.04 23.71
CA SER A 524 -30.29 0.59 23.86
C SER A 524 -28.98 -0.19 23.96
N LEU A 525 -27.85 0.37 23.51
CA LEU A 525 -26.54 -0.25 23.67
C LEU A 525 -26.07 -0.22 25.12
N LEU A 526 -26.39 0.82 25.89
CA LEU A 526 -26.09 0.86 27.34
C LEU A 526 -26.84 -0.25 28.09
N ASP A 527 -28.05 -0.55 27.64
CA ASP A 527 -28.88 -1.61 28.20
C ASP A 527 -28.34 -3.00 27.80
N LYS A 528 -28.05 -3.22 26.51
CA LYS A 528 -27.60 -4.50 25.96
C LYS A 528 -26.13 -4.85 26.26
N HIS A 529 -25.23 -3.86 26.29
CA HIS A 529 -23.77 -4.07 26.39
C HIS A 529 -23.20 -3.70 27.77
N GLY A 530 -24.03 -3.16 28.67
CA GLY A 530 -23.61 -2.66 29.96
C GLY A 530 -22.93 -1.28 29.89
N ARG A 531 -22.44 -0.83 31.04
CA ARG A 531 -21.90 0.53 31.22
C ARG A 531 -20.57 0.69 30.48
N ASN A 532 -20.60 1.41 29.35
CA ASN A 532 -19.43 1.70 28.53
C ASN A 532 -19.24 3.22 28.37
N HIS A 533 -18.04 3.71 28.68
CA HIS A 533 -17.73 5.14 28.58
C HIS A 533 -17.85 5.66 27.14
N LYS A 534 -17.50 4.86 26.12
CA LYS A 534 -17.56 5.27 24.71
C LYS A 534 -18.97 5.66 24.27
N VAL A 535 -20.00 5.00 24.80
CA VAL A 535 -21.40 5.32 24.47
C VAL A 535 -21.79 6.68 25.06
N LEU A 536 -21.35 6.98 26.28
CA LEU A 536 -21.55 8.29 26.90
C LEU A 536 -20.77 9.39 26.18
N ASP A 537 -19.55 9.09 25.71
CA ASP A 537 -18.74 10.02 24.91
C ASP A 537 -19.43 10.39 23.59
N VAL A 538 -20.07 9.42 22.93
CA VAL A 538 -20.92 9.65 21.75
C VAL A 538 -22.12 10.53 22.11
N LEU A 539 -22.89 10.21 23.16
CA LEU A 539 -24.05 11.01 23.59
C LEU A 539 -23.65 12.45 23.97
N CYS A 540 -22.46 12.63 24.57
CA CYS A 540 -21.90 13.94 24.88
C CYS A 540 -21.61 14.74 23.58
N SER A 541 -20.96 14.09 22.61
CA SER A 541 -20.62 14.70 21.31
C SER A 541 -21.85 15.02 20.47
N LEU A 542 -22.96 14.29 20.65
CA LEU A 542 -24.26 14.60 20.03
C LEU A 542 -24.88 15.90 20.53
N CYS A 543 -24.56 16.31 21.76
CA CYS A 543 -25.13 17.51 22.38
C CYS A 543 -24.42 18.79 21.94
N VAL A 544 -23.11 18.72 21.67
CA VAL A 544 -22.25 19.88 21.38
C VAL A 544 -21.27 19.55 20.28
N CYS A 545 -21.24 20.38 19.24
CA CYS A 545 -20.26 20.31 18.15
C CYS A 545 -19.57 21.64 17.96
N ASN A 546 -18.24 21.64 17.99
CA ASN A 546 -17.41 22.84 17.78
C ASN A 546 -17.86 24.05 18.64
N GLY A 547 -18.32 23.81 19.87
CA GLY A 547 -18.79 24.84 20.80
C GLY A 547 -20.25 25.28 20.61
N VAL A 548 -20.99 24.72 19.65
CA VAL A 548 -22.41 25.00 19.41
C VAL A 548 -23.26 23.83 19.91
N ALA A 549 -24.29 24.13 20.69
CA ALA A 549 -25.22 23.15 21.24
C ALA A 549 -26.37 22.82 20.28
N VAL A 550 -26.72 21.54 20.15
CA VAL A 550 -27.85 21.06 19.32
C VAL A 550 -29.04 20.76 20.21
N ARG A 551 -30.00 21.70 20.30
CA ARG A 551 -31.16 21.62 21.21
C ARG A 551 -32.03 20.38 20.98
N SER A 552 -32.31 20.05 19.72
CA SER A 552 -33.11 18.87 19.36
C SER A 552 -32.56 17.58 19.97
N ASN A 553 -31.24 17.37 19.90
CA ASN A 553 -30.61 16.17 20.44
C ASN A 553 -30.62 16.17 21.97
N GLN A 554 -30.46 17.34 22.61
CA GLN A 554 -30.51 17.47 24.06
C GLN A 554 -31.89 17.06 24.61
N ASP A 555 -32.97 17.50 23.97
CA ASP A 555 -34.33 17.15 24.36
C ASP A 555 -34.57 15.64 24.17
N LEU A 556 -34.20 15.08 23.01
CA LEU A 556 -34.37 13.65 22.73
C LEU A 556 -33.54 12.75 23.66
N ILE A 557 -32.31 13.12 24.02
CA ILE A 557 -31.50 12.37 24.98
C ILE A 557 -32.13 12.44 26.37
N THR A 558 -32.60 13.62 26.78
CA THR A 558 -33.27 13.82 28.08
C THR A 558 -34.52 12.96 28.20
N GLU A 559 -35.36 12.94 27.15
CA GLU A 559 -36.60 12.17 27.11
C GLU A 559 -36.37 10.65 27.06
N ASN A 560 -35.29 10.17 26.46
CA ASN A 560 -35.07 8.74 26.27
C ASN A 560 -34.13 8.10 27.31
N LEU A 561 -33.22 8.87 27.93
CA LEU A 561 -32.22 8.33 28.87
C LEU A 561 -32.66 8.41 30.34
N LEU A 562 -33.43 9.44 30.71
CA LEU A 562 -33.80 9.71 32.11
C LEU A 562 -35.01 8.93 32.65
N PRO A 563 -36.03 8.55 31.86
CA PRO A 563 -37.16 7.79 32.38
C PRO A 563 -36.72 6.43 32.95
N GLY A 564 -37.31 6.02 34.08
CA GLY A 564 -36.98 4.77 34.78
C GLY A 564 -35.67 4.79 35.59
N ARG A 565 -34.68 5.59 35.18
CA ARG A 565 -33.35 5.73 35.83
C ARG A 565 -32.59 4.40 36.01
N GLU A 566 -32.93 3.35 35.28
CA GLU A 566 -32.37 2.01 35.50
C GLU A 566 -30.93 1.85 34.98
N LEU A 567 -30.53 2.67 34.00
CA LEU A 567 -29.23 2.57 33.33
C LEU A 567 -28.11 3.36 34.04
N LEU A 568 -28.44 4.51 34.65
CA LEU A 568 -27.48 5.45 35.23
C LEU A 568 -27.34 5.25 36.75
N LEU A 569 -26.17 5.63 37.29
CA LEU A 569 -25.96 5.65 38.73
C LEU A 569 -26.74 6.79 39.39
N GLN A 570 -27.41 6.46 40.48
CA GLN A 570 -28.20 7.40 41.28
C GLN A 570 -27.62 7.49 42.68
N THR A 571 -27.76 8.65 43.32
CA THR A 571 -27.37 8.84 44.71
C THR A 571 -28.43 9.66 45.41
N ASN A 572 -28.63 9.38 46.70
CA ASN A 572 -29.49 10.17 47.58
C ASN A 572 -28.86 10.20 48.97
N LEU A 573 -29.08 11.29 49.72
CA LEU A 573 -28.63 11.39 51.09
C LEU A 573 -29.47 10.45 51.96
N ILE A 574 -28.80 9.50 52.62
CA ILE A 574 -29.43 8.54 53.54
C ILE A 574 -28.82 8.77 54.92
N ASN A 575 -29.67 8.97 55.93
CA ASN A 575 -29.23 9.14 57.31
C ASN A 575 -28.64 7.84 57.86
N TYR A 576 -27.65 7.94 58.74
CA TYR A 576 -27.15 6.80 59.51
C TYR A 576 -28.27 6.26 60.41
N VAL A 577 -28.56 4.95 60.33
CA VAL A 577 -29.48 4.27 61.24
C VAL A 577 -28.67 3.76 62.43
N THR A 578 -28.87 4.36 63.60
CA THR A 578 -28.26 3.94 64.89
C THR A 578 -29.01 2.81 65.56
#